data_AF-A0A520HTF3-F1
#
_entry.id   AF-A0A520HTF3-F1
#
_cell.length_a   1.000
_cell.length_b   1.000
_cell.length_c   1.000
_cell.angle_alpha   90.00
_cell.angle_beta   90.00
_cell.angle_gamma   90.00
#
_symmetry.space_group_name_H-M   'P 1'
#
loop_
_entity.id
_entity.type
_entity.pdbx_description
1 polymer ?
#
loop_
_entity_poly.entity_id
_entity_poly.type
_entity_poly.pdbx_seq_one_letter_code
_entity_poly.pdbx_strand_id
1 'polypeptide(L)'
;TLTEQTDPVTGVLRADPAAKTLLSSLKALTLAPLSGDTGGGSPTTLAQIGVATNRDGTLRVDAAALSNAMLTNSTAIETMLNGSADGKAGLGAVLNAITTSATNTTIGLGASQTRYTAAQSAIADAEAKIADQSAAMTTRLTQQFSSMNSRVSSYKSIQSFLTNQIAAWNKSDS
;
A
#
# COMPACT_ATOMS: atom_id res chain seq x y z
N THR A 1 -11.26 7.40 9.29
CA THR A 1 -12.11 7.37 8.06
C THR A 1 -11.26 7.02 6.82
N LEU A 2 -11.85 6.77 5.64
CA LEU A 2 -11.06 6.53 4.41
C LEU A 2 -10.10 7.70 4.10
N THR A 3 -10.51 8.93 4.41
CA THR A 3 -9.67 10.13 4.28
C THR A 3 -8.47 10.12 5.21
N GLU A 4 -8.64 9.69 6.47
CA GLU A 4 -7.54 9.49 7.43
C GLU A 4 -6.57 8.38 6.99
N GLN A 5 -7.11 7.26 6.48
CA GLN A 5 -6.28 6.15 6.00
C GLN A 5 -5.49 6.51 4.74
N THR A 6 -5.98 7.44 3.92
CA THR A 6 -5.33 7.88 2.67
C THR A 6 -4.60 9.22 2.82
N ASP A 7 -4.51 9.76 4.04
CA ASP A 7 -3.83 11.02 4.34
C ASP A 7 -2.37 10.99 3.85
N PRO A 8 -1.89 12.01 3.11
CA PRO A 8 -0.55 11.98 2.52
C PRO A 8 0.59 11.91 3.55
N VAL A 9 0.34 12.37 4.79
CA VAL A 9 1.33 12.46 5.86
C VAL A 9 1.25 11.24 6.77
N THR A 10 0.07 10.91 7.31
CA THR A 10 -0.10 9.89 8.36
C THR A 10 -0.83 8.63 7.90
N GLY A 11 -1.37 8.61 6.68
CA GLY A 11 -2.23 7.54 6.20
C GLY A 11 -1.49 6.22 5.94
N VAL A 12 -2.00 5.11 6.48
CA VAL A 12 -1.46 3.77 6.20
C VAL A 12 -1.63 3.34 4.73
N LEU A 13 -2.67 3.83 4.05
CA LEU A 13 -2.98 3.59 2.64
C LEU A 13 -2.61 4.80 1.76
N ARG A 14 -1.77 5.71 2.24
CA ARG A 14 -1.37 6.93 1.52
C ARG A 14 -0.67 6.68 0.18
N ALA A 15 -0.13 5.48 -0.01
CA ALA A 15 0.52 5.06 -1.26
C ALA A 15 -0.32 4.04 -2.05
N ASP A 16 -1.51 3.65 -1.56
CA ASP A 16 -2.37 2.70 -2.24
C ASP A 16 -3.17 3.40 -3.37
N PRO A 17 -2.94 3.03 -4.65
CA PRO A 17 -3.64 3.65 -5.78
C PRO A 17 -5.13 3.29 -5.83
N ALA A 18 -5.53 2.10 -5.38
CA ALA A 18 -6.92 1.67 -5.36
C ALA A 18 -7.71 2.42 -4.27
N ALA A 19 -7.13 2.63 -3.09
CA ALA A 19 -7.74 3.42 -2.03
C ALA A 19 -7.94 4.90 -2.45
N LYS A 20 -6.96 5.50 -3.14
CA LYS A 20 -7.08 6.86 -3.70
C LYS A 20 -8.12 6.96 -4.80
N THR A 21 -8.20 5.94 -5.66
CA THR A 21 -9.21 5.87 -6.72
C THR A 21 -10.61 5.78 -6.11
N LEU A 22 -10.83 4.91 -5.11
CA LEU A 22 -12.10 4.84 -4.39
C LEU A 22 -12.48 6.17 -3.76
N LEU A 23 -11.55 6.83 -3.06
CA LEU A 23 -11.81 8.14 -2.46
C LEU A 23 -12.20 9.18 -3.52
N SER A 24 -11.51 9.19 -4.67
CA SER A 24 -11.79 10.13 -5.76
C SER A 24 -13.17 9.86 -6.39
N SER A 25 -13.53 8.59 -6.60
CA SER A 25 -14.84 8.20 -7.10
C SER A 25 -15.97 8.57 -6.15
N LEU A 26 -15.79 8.39 -4.83
CA LEU A 26 -16.77 8.80 -3.82
C LEU A 26 -16.92 10.32 -3.73
N LYS A 27 -15.82 11.08 -3.87
CA LYS A 27 -15.87 12.54 -3.94
C LYS A 27 -16.55 13.05 -5.20
N ALA A 28 -16.32 12.38 -6.34
CA ALA A 28 -16.94 12.72 -7.60
C ALA A 28 -18.43 12.37 -7.65
N LEU A 29 -18.90 11.44 -6.80
CA LEU A 29 -20.30 10.97 -6.81
C LEU A 29 -21.31 12.11 -6.65
N THR A 30 -21.03 13.12 -5.83
CA THR A 30 -21.96 14.24 -5.62
C THR A 30 -22.04 15.20 -6.80
N LEU A 31 -21.00 15.20 -7.64
CA LEU A 31 -20.86 16.02 -8.83
C LEU A 31 -21.15 15.25 -10.12
N ALA A 32 -21.31 13.93 -10.04
CA ALA A 32 -21.59 13.10 -11.19
C ALA A 32 -22.99 13.44 -11.76
N PRO A 33 -23.13 13.62 -13.08
CA PRO A 33 -24.43 13.79 -13.70
C PRO A 33 -25.20 12.46 -13.64
N LEU A 34 -26.26 12.42 -12.83
CA LEU A 34 -27.10 11.23 -12.59
C LEU A 34 -28.35 11.20 -13.48
N SER A 35 -28.69 12.32 -14.11
CA SER A 35 -29.78 12.44 -15.07
C SER A 35 -29.35 13.27 -16.28
N GLY A 36 -29.98 13.02 -17.43
CA GLY A 36 -29.87 13.90 -18.60
C GLY A 36 -30.64 15.20 -18.34
N ASP A 37 -30.14 16.32 -18.85
CA ASP A 37 -30.89 17.58 -18.83
C ASP A 37 -32.20 17.39 -19.59
N THR A 38 -33.32 17.39 -18.88
CA THR A 38 -34.66 17.26 -19.46
C THR A 38 -35.20 18.59 -20.00
N GLY A 39 -34.40 19.66 -19.95
CA GLY A 39 -34.83 21.02 -20.24
C GLY A 39 -35.70 21.59 -19.11
N GLY A 40 -35.44 22.83 -18.71
CA GLY A 40 -36.25 23.55 -17.72
C GLY A 40 -35.61 23.82 -16.35
N GLY A 41 -34.29 23.63 -16.21
CA GLY A 41 -33.59 23.92 -14.94
C GLY A 41 -33.68 22.80 -13.90
N SER A 42 -34.05 21.59 -14.33
CA SER A 42 -34.08 20.39 -13.49
C SER A 42 -32.67 20.04 -12.97
N PRO A 43 -32.54 19.62 -11.70
CA PRO A 43 -31.25 19.21 -11.15
C PRO A 43 -30.75 17.93 -11.83
N THR A 44 -29.47 17.92 -12.16
CA THR A 44 -28.73 16.81 -12.81
C THR A 44 -27.70 16.15 -11.88
N THR A 45 -27.36 16.81 -10.77
CA THR A 45 -26.35 16.33 -9.81
C THR A 45 -26.87 16.36 -8.38
N LEU A 46 -26.30 15.52 -7.49
CA LEU A 46 -26.66 15.49 -6.07
C LEU A 46 -26.37 16.84 -5.37
N ALA A 47 -25.32 17.53 -5.80
CA ALA A 47 -24.97 18.85 -5.28
C ALA A 47 -26.09 19.89 -5.49
N GLN A 48 -26.84 19.80 -6.60
CA GLN A 48 -27.95 20.71 -6.92
C GLN A 48 -29.20 20.46 -6.07
N ILE A 49 -29.37 19.26 -5.53
CA ILE A 49 -30.46 18.92 -4.59
C ILE A 49 -30.07 19.08 -3.12
N GLY A 50 -28.92 19.70 -2.85
CA GLY A 50 -28.45 19.97 -1.49
C GLY A 50 -27.59 18.88 -0.85
N VAL A 51 -27.16 17.86 -1.60
CA VAL A 51 -26.25 16.82 -1.12
C VAL A 51 -24.85 17.08 -1.67
N ALA A 52 -23.96 17.63 -0.85
CA ALA A 52 -22.62 18.04 -1.28
C ALA A 52 -21.53 17.34 -0.47
N THR A 53 -20.34 17.21 -1.07
CA THR A 53 -19.14 16.74 -0.37
C THR A 53 -18.35 17.94 0.18
N ASN A 54 -18.03 17.91 1.46
CA ASN A 54 -17.19 18.89 2.13
C ASN A 54 -15.70 18.73 1.74
N ARG A 55 -14.87 19.74 2.04
CA ARG A 55 -13.42 19.68 1.80
C ARG A 55 -12.73 18.54 2.55
N ASP A 56 -13.27 18.17 3.71
CA ASP A 56 -12.82 17.05 4.54
C ASP A 56 -13.29 15.67 4.00
N GLY A 57 -14.07 15.65 2.92
CA GLY A 57 -14.60 14.44 2.29
C GLY A 57 -15.89 13.90 2.93
N THR A 58 -16.43 14.55 3.97
CA THR A 58 -17.72 14.19 4.54
C THR A 58 -18.88 14.63 3.64
N LEU A 59 -20.01 13.94 3.69
CA LEU A 59 -21.22 14.36 3.01
C LEU A 59 -22.03 15.28 3.92
N ARG A 60 -22.48 16.41 3.36
CA ARG A 60 -23.44 17.31 3.99
C ARG A 60 -24.74 17.27 3.22
N VAL A 61 -25.84 17.19 3.95
CA VAL A 61 -27.20 17.32 3.40
C VAL A 61 -27.78 18.64 3.90
N ASP A 62 -28.22 19.48 2.97
CA ASP A 62 -28.98 20.69 3.24
C ASP A 62 -30.48 20.35 3.19
N ALA A 63 -31.09 20.17 4.35
CA ALA A 63 -32.49 19.76 4.45
C ALA A 63 -33.46 20.76 3.81
N ALA A 64 -33.16 22.06 3.84
CA ALA A 64 -34.00 23.08 3.24
C ALA A 64 -33.90 23.04 1.71
N ALA A 65 -32.69 22.93 1.16
CA ALA A 65 -32.49 22.78 -0.28
C ALA A 65 -33.09 21.48 -0.80
N LEU A 66 -32.92 20.37 -0.07
CA LEU A 66 -33.49 19.07 -0.43
C LEU A 66 -35.02 19.10 -0.42
N SER A 67 -35.63 19.68 0.61
CA SER A 67 -37.10 19.81 0.68
C SER A 67 -37.65 20.65 -0.47
N ASN A 68 -37.00 21.77 -0.79
CA ASN A 68 -37.37 22.60 -1.93
C ASN A 68 -37.20 21.85 -3.26
N ALA A 69 -36.13 21.07 -3.43
CA ALA A 69 -35.89 20.27 -4.62
C ALA A 69 -36.95 19.16 -4.78
N MET A 70 -37.38 18.51 -3.70
CA MET A 70 -38.44 17.51 -3.73
C MET A 70 -39.80 18.09 -4.13
N LEU A 71 -40.12 19.30 -3.68
CA LEU A 71 -41.38 19.97 -4.02
C LEU A 71 -41.40 20.49 -5.47
N THR A 72 -40.26 20.92 -5.99
CA THR A 72 -40.16 21.55 -7.32
C THR A 72 -39.81 20.57 -8.43
N ASN A 73 -39.10 19.48 -8.12
CA ASN A 73 -38.46 18.60 -9.10
C ASN A 73 -38.53 17.11 -8.71
N SER A 74 -39.65 16.65 -8.14
CA SER A 74 -39.82 15.26 -7.65
C SER A 74 -39.50 14.18 -8.72
N THR A 75 -39.97 14.35 -9.96
CA THR A 75 -39.73 13.40 -11.05
C THR A 75 -38.26 13.32 -11.47
N ALA A 76 -37.55 14.45 -11.43
CA ALA A 76 -36.12 14.47 -11.72
C ALA A 76 -35.32 13.72 -10.64
N ILE A 77 -35.68 13.89 -9.37
CA ILE A 77 -35.05 13.19 -8.24
C ILE A 77 -35.31 11.68 -8.33
N GLU A 78 -36.53 11.27 -8.65
CA GLU A 78 -36.86 9.86 -8.86
C GLU A 78 -36.02 9.25 -9.98
N THR A 79 -35.86 9.97 -11.09
CA THR A 79 -35.00 9.56 -12.21
C THR A 79 -33.53 9.49 -11.81
N MET A 80 -33.03 10.41 -10.99
CA MET A 80 -31.65 10.38 -10.49
C MET A 80 -31.38 9.18 -9.56
N LEU A 81 -32.37 8.79 -8.75
CA LEU A 81 -32.24 7.67 -7.82
C LEU A 81 -32.39 6.32 -8.52
N ASN A 82 -33.43 6.18 -9.35
CA ASN A 82 -33.82 4.93 -9.98
C ASN A 82 -33.17 4.71 -11.37
N GLY A 83 -32.62 5.77 -11.97
CA GLY A 83 -32.16 5.77 -13.35
C GLY A 83 -33.30 6.09 -14.33
N SER A 84 -32.94 6.48 -15.56
CA SER A 84 -33.92 6.75 -16.62
C SER A 84 -34.09 5.55 -17.54
N ALA A 85 -35.25 5.46 -18.19
CA ALA A 85 -35.51 4.48 -19.25
C ALA A 85 -34.54 4.64 -20.44
N ASP A 86 -33.90 5.81 -20.59
CA ASP A 86 -32.95 6.14 -21.66
C ASP A 86 -31.53 5.58 -21.42
N GLY A 87 -31.37 4.67 -20.45
CA GLY A 87 -30.11 3.99 -20.18
C GLY A 87 -29.13 4.79 -19.31
N LYS A 88 -29.56 5.86 -18.64
CA LYS A 88 -28.74 6.57 -17.65
C LYS A 88 -28.77 5.82 -16.31
N ALA A 89 -27.59 5.47 -15.82
CA ALA A 89 -27.40 4.81 -14.54
C ALA A 89 -27.84 5.74 -13.40
N GLY A 90 -28.88 5.33 -12.66
CA GLY A 90 -29.25 5.99 -11.40
C GLY A 90 -28.17 5.86 -10.34
N LEU A 91 -28.33 6.56 -9.22
CA LEU A 91 -27.39 6.56 -8.10
C LEU A 91 -26.99 5.15 -7.66
N GLY A 92 -27.96 4.23 -7.60
CA GLY A 92 -27.69 2.83 -7.22
C GLY A 92 -26.73 2.11 -8.18
N ALA A 93 -26.87 2.35 -9.48
CA ALA A 93 -25.98 1.76 -10.49
C ALA A 93 -24.57 2.37 -10.43
N VAL A 94 -24.46 3.69 -10.17
CA VAL A 94 -23.16 4.34 -9.97
C VAL A 94 -22.47 3.82 -8.71
N LEU A 95 -23.19 3.68 -7.60
CA LEU A 95 -22.67 3.10 -6.36
C LEU A 95 -22.23 1.63 -6.56
N ASN A 96 -22.99 0.85 -7.32
CA ASN A 96 -22.64 -0.53 -7.63
C ASN A 96 -21.37 -0.61 -8.51
N ALA A 97 -21.20 0.30 -9.47
CA ALA A 97 -20.00 0.40 -10.28
C ALA A 97 -18.77 0.76 -9.43
N ILE A 98 -18.90 1.72 -8.51
CA ILE A 98 -17.84 2.07 -7.55
C ILE A 98 -17.49 0.85 -6.69
N THR A 99 -18.49 0.16 -6.15
CA THR A 99 -18.29 -1.04 -5.31
C THR A 99 -17.58 -2.13 -6.09
N THR A 100 -18.04 -2.44 -7.31
CA THR A 100 -17.44 -3.44 -8.19
C THR A 100 -15.99 -3.10 -8.54
N SER A 101 -15.71 -1.84 -8.86
CA SER A 101 -14.34 -1.39 -9.13
C SER A 101 -13.46 -1.47 -7.88
N ALA A 102 -14.01 -1.16 -6.71
CA ALA A 102 -13.28 -1.18 -5.45
C ALA A 102 -12.97 -2.60 -4.97
N THR A 103 -13.87 -3.55 -5.16
CA THR A 103 -13.67 -4.96 -4.76
C THR A 103 -12.92 -5.79 -5.80
N ASN A 104 -12.68 -5.24 -6.99
CA ASN A 104 -11.98 -5.92 -8.06
C ASN A 104 -10.57 -6.40 -7.62
N THR A 105 -10.26 -7.66 -7.91
CA THR A 105 -9.00 -8.30 -7.50
C THR A 105 -7.82 -8.03 -8.43
N THR A 106 -8.06 -7.38 -9.57
CA THR A 106 -7.04 -6.98 -10.57
C THR A 106 -6.67 -5.50 -10.46
N ILE A 107 -7.65 -4.61 -10.24
CA ILE A 107 -7.44 -3.16 -10.22
C ILE A 107 -7.90 -2.47 -8.93
N GLY A 108 -8.72 -3.14 -8.11
CA GLY A 108 -9.30 -2.59 -6.89
C GLY A 108 -8.51 -2.92 -5.63
N LEU A 109 -9.15 -2.74 -4.47
CA LEU A 109 -8.59 -3.07 -3.16
C LEU A 109 -8.25 -4.56 -3.03
N GLY A 110 -8.95 -5.44 -3.75
CA GLY A 110 -8.61 -6.86 -3.82
C GLY A 110 -7.22 -7.09 -4.45
N ALA A 111 -6.84 -6.27 -5.43
CA ALA A 111 -5.51 -6.32 -6.04
C ALA A 111 -4.43 -5.84 -5.08
N SER A 112 -4.72 -4.76 -4.34
CA SER A 112 -3.84 -4.27 -3.28
C SER A 112 -3.63 -5.32 -2.20
N GLN A 113 -4.69 -6.00 -1.75
CA GLN A 113 -4.59 -7.09 -0.79
C GLN A 113 -3.66 -8.20 -1.31
N THR A 114 -3.86 -8.68 -2.53
CA THR A 114 -3.00 -9.70 -3.15
C THR A 114 -1.54 -9.26 -3.20
N ARG A 115 -1.27 -8.01 -3.62
CA ARG A 115 0.08 -7.45 -3.68
C ARG A 115 0.73 -7.36 -2.30
N TYR A 116 -0.01 -6.93 -1.28
CA TYR A 116 0.50 -6.82 0.08
C TYR A 116 0.78 -8.19 0.70
N THR A 117 -0.08 -9.18 0.48
CA THR A 117 0.16 -10.57 0.91
C THR A 117 1.41 -11.15 0.22
N ALA A 118 1.57 -10.92 -1.08
CA ALA A 118 2.76 -11.38 -1.81
C ALA A 118 4.05 -10.70 -1.32
N ALA A 119 4.01 -9.40 -1.07
CA ALA A 119 5.14 -8.65 -0.52
C ALA A 119 5.51 -9.15 0.88
N GLN A 120 4.52 -9.43 1.74
CA GLN A 120 4.76 -10.00 3.06
C GLN A 120 5.46 -11.37 2.97
N SER A 121 5.01 -12.23 2.07
CA SER A 121 5.68 -13.52 1.83
C SER A 121 7.12 -13.35 1.34
N ALA A 122 7.34 -12.46 0.37
CA ALA A 122 8.68 -12.20 -0.17
C ALA A 122 9.64 -11.63 0.89
N ILE A 123 9.14 -10.81 1.81
CA ILE A 123 9.92 -10.29 2.95
C ILE A 123 10.30 -11.44 3.89
N ALA A 124 9.36 -12.32 4.24
CA ALA A 124 9.65 -13.47 5.10
C ALA A 124 10.71 -14.41 4.46
N ASP A 125 10.62 -14.65 3.15
CA ASP A 125 11.61 -15.44 2.41
C ASP A 125 12.99 -14.75 2.40
N ALA A 126 13.02 -13.42 2.26
CA ALA A 126 14.26 -12.65 2.31
C ALA A 126 14.90 -12.67 3.71
N GLU A 127 14.10 -12.58 4.78
CA GLU A 127 14.56 -12.70 6.16
C GLU A 127 15.18 -14.08 6.43
N ALA A 128 14.51 -15.15 6.01
CA ALA A 128 15.04 -16.52 6.13
C ALA A 128 16.37 -16.68 5.39
N LYS A 129 16.45 -16.17 4.15
CA LYS A 129 17.68 -16.21 3.35
C LYS A 129 18.83 -15.43 4.01
N ILE A 130 18.56 -14.27 4.60
CA ILE A 130 19.56 -13.49 5.32
C ILE A 130 20.05 -14.24 6.55
N ALA A 131 19.16 -14.91 7.28
CA ALA A 131 19.53 -15.74 8.43
C ALA A 131 20.47 -16.88 8.02
N ASP A 132 20.15 -17.61 6.95
CA ASP A 132 20.98 -18.69 6.41
C ASP A 132 22.36 -18.20 5.97
N GLN A 133 22.40 -17.07 5.25
CA GLN A 133 23.66 -16.45 4.81
C GLN A 133 24.52 -16.01 6.00
N SER A 134 23.91 -15.48 7.06
CA SER A 134 24.60 -15.08 8.28
C SER A 134 25.19 -16.28 9.02
N ALA A 135 24.45 -17.39 9.10
CA ALA A 135 24.93 -18.64 9.69
C ALA A 135 26.10 -19.26 8.89
N ALA A 136 25.98 -19.28 7.56
CA ALA A 136 27.03 -19.76 6.67
C ALA A 136 28.29 -18.89 6.76
N MET A 137 28.14 -17.56 6.82
CA MET A 137 29.25 -16.63 7.00
C MET A 137 29.95 -16.84 8.34
N THR A 138 29.19 -16.99 9.42
CA THR A 138 29.73 -17.28 10.76
C THR A 138 30.53 -18.58 10.75
N THR A 139 29.99 -19.65 10.14
CA THR A 139 30.68 -20.94 10.02
C THR A 139 31.98 -20.81 9.25
N ARG A 140 31.96 -20.12 8.10
CA ARG A 140 33.14 -19.88 7.28
C ARG A 140 34.21 -19.09 8.05
N LEU A 141 33.82 -18.03 8.74
CA LEU A 141 34.75 -17.23 9.55
C LEU A 141 35.37 -18.08 10.66
N THR A 142 34.59 -18.89 11.38
CA THR A 142 35.11 -19.81 12.41
C THR A 142 36.15 -20.79 11.84
N GLN A 143 35.88 -21.39 10.68
CA GLN A 143 36.83 -22.28 10.01
C GLN A 143 38.11 -21.55 9.56
N GLN A 144 37.97 -20.34 9.02
CA GLN A 144 39.11 -19.49 8.63
C GLN A 144 39.97 -19.12 9.84
N PHE A 145 39.35 -18.72 10.96
CA PHE A 145 40.05 -18.42 12.21
C PHE A 145 40.79 -19.64 12.77
N SER A 146 40.16 -20.82 12.77
CA SER A 146 40.80 -22.07 13.19
C SER A 146 42.02 -22.42 12.31
N SER A 147 41.86 -22.31 10.99
CA SER A 147 42.94 -22.54 10.02
C SER A 147 44.09 -21.55 10.19
N MET A 148 43.78 -20.27 10.42
CA MET A 148 44.77 -19.23 10.69
C MET A 148 45.51 -19.50 12.00
N ASN A 149 44.82 -19.91 13.06
CA ASN A 149 45.43 -20.24 14.34
C ASN A 149 46.39 -21.44 14.23
N SER A 150 46.04 -22.46 13.44
CA SER A 150 46.92 -23.60 13.15
C SER A 150 48.20 -23.16 12.43
N ARG A 151 48.08 -22.31 11.39
CA ARG A 151 49.24 -21.76 10.67
C ARG A 151 50.13 -20.90 11.56
N VAL A 152 49.55 -20.02 12.38
CA VAL A 152 50.30 -19.20 13.35
C VAL A 152 51.04 -20.08 14.36
N SER A 153 50.42 -21.16 14.82
CA SER A 153 51.06 -22.12 15.74
C SER A 153 52.23 -22.84 15.06
N SER A 154 52.08 -23.23 13.80
CA SER A 154 53.16 -23.81 12.99
C SER A 154 54.32 -22.82 12.80
N TYR A 155 54.03 -21.56 12.47
CA TYR A 155 55.07 -20.53 12.34
C TYR A 155 55.81 -20.27 13.66
N LYS A 156 55.11 -20.26 14.81
CA LYS A 156 55.75 -20.16 16.12
C LYS A 156 56.65 -21.35 16.42
N SER A 157 56.24 -22.57 16.06
CA SER A 157 57.05 -23.78 16.23
C SER A 157 58.35 -23.72 15.40
N ILE A 158 58.25 -23.29 14.14
CA ILE A 158 59.42 -23.09 13.26
C ILE A 158 60.34 -22.01 13.84
N GLN A 159 59.78 -20.88 14.30
CA GLN A 159 60.56 -19.81 14.93
C GLN A 159 61.33 -20.33 16.16
N SER A 160 60.68 -21.10 17.03
CA SER A 160 61.34 -21.73 18.19
C SER A 160 62.45 -22.70 17.77
N PHE A 161 62.20 -23.53 16.75
CA PHE A 161 63.22 -24.44 16.21
C PHE A 161 64.45 -23.69 15.68
N LEU A 162 64.25 -22.66 14.86
CA LEU A 162 65.34 -21.82 14.34
C LEU A 162 66.09 -21.11 15.47
N THR A 163 65.38 -20.60 16.47
CA THR A 163 66.00 -19.96 17.64
C THR A 163 66.90 -20.94 18.41
N ASN A 164 66.41 -22.16 18.66
CA ASN A 164 67.19 -23.20 19.33
C ASN A 164 68.42 -23.63 18.51
N GLN A 165 68.29 -23.73 17.18
CA GLN A 165 69.39 -24.09 16.30
C GLN A 165 70.50 -23.03 16.30
N ILE A 166 70.13 -21.74 16.24
CA ILE A 166 71.06 -20.62 16.33
C ILE A 166 71.76 -20.61 17.69
N ALA A 167 71.00 -20.81 18.77
CA ALA A 167 71.57 -20.87 20.13
C ALA A 167 72.58 -22.02 20.28
N ALA A 168 72.32 -23.18 19.67
CA ALA A 168 73.25 -24.31 19.67
C ALA A 168 74.54 -24.02 18.90
N TRP A 169 74.45 -23.37 17.72
CA TRP A 169 75.64 -22.95 16.96
C TRP A 169 76.48 -21.95 17.74
N ASN A 170 75.86 -20.91 18.31
CA ASN A 170 76.59 -19.92 19.12
C ASN A 170 77.27 -20.51 20.36
N LYS A 171 76.79 -21.65 20.88
CA LYS A 171 77.40 -22.37 22.00
C LYS A 171 78.55 -23.29 21.61
N SER A 172 78.64 -23.66 20.33
CA SER A 172 79.67 -24.57 19.80
C SER A 172 80.96 -23.82 19.45
N ASP A 173 80.88 -22.50 19.27
CA ASP A 173 81.99 -21.59 18.98
C ASP A 173 82.59 -20.92 20.25
N SER A 174 82.18 -21.38 21.45
CA SER A 174 82.71 -20.98 22.76
C SER A 174 83.41 -22.15 23.44
#